data_AF-A0A3S0GZH7-F1
#
_entry.id   AF-A0A3S0GZH7-F1
#
_cell.length_a   1.000
_cell.length_b   1.000
_cell.length_c   1.000
_cell.angle_alpha   90.00
_cell.angle_beta   90.00
_cell.angle_gamma   90.00
#
_symmetry.space_group_name_H-M   'P 1'
#
loop_
_entity.id
_entity.type
_entity.pdbx_description
1 polymer ?
#
loop_
_entity_poly.entity_id
_entity_poly.type
_entity_poly.pdbx_seq_one_letter_code
_entity_poly.pdbx_strand_id
1 'polypeptide(L)' 'DHDGLYERGILSAGIGWQVPRMPGLGDIDWSRIFSGLYRAGYDGPVIIEHEDRRFEGTDEKVKRGFLLARDVLRPFIK' A
#
# COMPACT_ATOMS: atom_id res chain seq x y z
N ASP A 1 -2.16 -1.69 -12.51
CA ASP A 1 -2.63 -1.84 -13.89
C ASP A 1 -2.43 -0.51 -14.59
N HIS A 2 -1.39 -0.41 -15.41
CA HIS A 2 -1.02 0.84 -16.07
C HIS A 2 -1.98 1.19 -17.21
N ASP A 3 -2.53 0.19 -17.89
CA ASP A 3 -3.49 0.40 -18.97
C ASP A 3 -4.80 0.93 -18.40
N GLY A 4 -5.29 0.32 -17.32
CA GLY A 4 -6.45 0.81 -16.60
C GLY A 4 -6.30 2.24 -16.04
N LEU A 5 -5.09 2.60 -15.56
CA LEU A 5 -4.78 3.98 -15.16
C LEU A 5 -4.80 4.95 -16.34
N TYR A 6 -4.23 4.55 -17.48
CA TYR A 6 -4.19 5.37 -18.69
C TYR A 6 -5.61 5.63 -19.23
N GLU A 7 -6.45 4.61 -19.26
CA GLU A 7 -7.81 4.70 -19.80
C GLU A 7 -8.78 5.47 -18.90
N ARG A 8 -8.69 5.29 -17.57
CA ARG A 8 -9.69 5.84 -16.61
C ARG A 8 -9.18 7.03 -15.81
N GLY A 9 -7.87 7.24 -15.78
CA GLY A 9 -7.23 8.32 -15.03
C GLY A 9 -7.43 8.25 -13.52
N ILE A 10 -6.83 9.21 -12.82
CA ILE A 10 -6.87 9.28 -11.34
C ILE A 10 -8.24 9.70 -10.80
N LEU A 11 -9.06 10.39 -11.60
CA LEU A 11 -10.38 10.88 -11.19
C LEU A 11 -11.41 9.76 -11.06
N SER A 12 -11.11 8.58 -11.59
CA SER A 12 -11.89 7.35 -11.32
C SER A 12 -11.78 6.87 -9.87
N ALA A 13 -10.91 7.49 -9.05
CA ALA A 13 -10.58 7.04 -7.71
C ALA A 13 -10.17 5.56 -7.63
N GLY A 14 -9.67 5.00 -8.75
CA GLY A 14 -9.29 3.61 -8.85
C GLY A 14 -10.41 2.61 -9.15
N ILE A 15 -11.65 3.07 -9.27
CA ILE A 15 -12.81 2.19 -9.45
C ILE A 15 -12.67 1.42 -10.78
N GLY A 16 -12.67 0.09 -10.66
CA GLY A 16 -12.71 -0.83 -11.80
C GLY A 16 -11.37 -1.15 -12.46
N TRP A 17 -10.25 -0.64 -11.94
CA TRP A 17 -8.92 -0.98 -12.50
C TRP A 17 -7.78 -1.07 -11.48
N GLN A 18 -7.89 -0.44 -10.31
CA GLN A 18 -6.86 -0.60 -9.31
C GLN A 18 -6.81 -2.05 -8.83
N VAL A 19 -5.59 -2.57 -8.75
CA VAL A 19 -5.32 -3.87 -8.19
C VAL A 19 -4.65 -3.61 -6.85
N PRO A 20 -5.35 -3.83 -5.71
CA PRO A 20 -4.75 -3.62 -4.40
C PRO A 20 -3.57 -4.55 -4.19
N ARG A 21 -2.49 -4.03 -3.62
CA ARG A 21 -1.25 -4.76 -3.33
C ARG A 21 -0.79 -4.44 -1.92
N MET A 22 -0.24 -5.44 -1.22
CA MET A 22 0.46 -5.16 0.04
C MET A 22 1.64 -4.20 -0.18
N PRO A 23 1.98 -3.35 0.81
CA PRO A 23 3.21 -2.57 0.79
C PRO A 23 4.42 -3.40 0.35
N GLY A 24 5.15 -2.90 -0.64
CA GLY A 24 6.31 -3.57 -1.25
C GLY A 24 6.02 -4.52 -2.41
N LEU A 25 4.75 -4.76 -2.74
CA LEU A 25 4.33 -5.62 -3.86
C LEU A 25 3.57 -4.89 -4.98
N GLY A 26 3.54 -3.56 -4.93
CA GLY A 26 2.97 -2.68 -5.94
C GLY A 26 3.95 -1.56 -6.32
N ASP A 27 3.45 -0.54 -7.03
CA ASP A 27 4.29 0.45 -7.73
C ASP A 27 4.66 1.68 -6.88
N ILE A 28 4.32 1.69 -5.59
CA ILE A 28 4.55 2.84 -4.70
C ILE A 28 5.99 2.89 -4.21
N ASP A 29 6.65 4.03 -4.42
CA ASP A 29 7.90 4.39 -3.75
C ASP A 29 7.63 4.89 -2.33
N TRP A 30 7.74 3.97 -1.36
CA TRP A 30 7.52 4.26 0.06
C TRP A 30 8.50 5.29 0.63
N SER A 31 9.74 5.34 0.13
CA SER A 31 10.73 6.31 0.60
C SER A 31 10.29 7.74 0.31
N ARG A 32 9.68 7.96 -0.86
CA ARG A 32 9.13 9.25 -1.27
C ARG A 32 7.92 9.65 -0.41
N ILE A 33 7.02 8.72 -0.13
CA ILE A 33 5.84 8.96 0.72
C ILE A 33 6.27 9.39 2.13
N PHE A 34 7.14 8.60 2.78
CA PHE A 34 7.58 8.90 4.14
C PHE A 34 8.47 10.14 4.24
N SER A 35 9.27 10.44 3.21
CA SER A 35 9.99 11.71 3.11
C SER A 35 9.03 12.91 3.11
N GLY A 36 7.88 12.79 2.44
CA GLY A 36 6.81 13.80 2.48
C GLY A 36 6.18 13.94 3.86
N LEU A 37 5.81 12.83 4.50
CA LEU A 37 5.24 12.83 5.85
C LEU A 37 6.20 13.46 6.87
N TYR A 38 7.49 13.11 6.79
CA TYR A 38 8.53 13.67 7.66
C TYR A 38 8.67 15.18 7.47
N ARG A 39 8.68 15.67 6.22
CA ARG A 39 8.73 17.11 5.92
C ARG A 39 7.50 17.86 6.41
N ALA A 40 6.34 17.21 6.44
CA ALA A 40 5.10 17.78 6.97
C ALA A 40 5.05 17.75 8.51
N GLY A 41 6.03 17.14 9.19
CA GLY A 41 6.03 16.97 10.64
C GLY A 41 4.94 16.01 11.14
N TYR A 42 4.49 15.07 10.29
CA TYR A 42 3.48 14.10 10.69
C TYR A 42 4.07 13.04 11.61
N ASP A 43 3.50 12.92 12.81
CA ASP A 43 3.89 11.97 13.86
C ASP A 43 2.71 11.07 14.30
N GLY A 44 1.73 10.93 13.42
CA GLY A 44 0.53 10.14 13.66
C GLY A 44 0.67 8.67 13.23
N PRO A 45 -0.39 7.85 13.44
CA PRO A 45 -0.38 6.45 13.10
C PRO A 45 -0.39 6.21 11.58
N VAL A 46 0.37 5.20 11.13
CA VAL A 46 0.25 4.65 9.78
C VAL A 46 -0.57 3.36 9.86
N ILE A 47 -1.73 3.34 9.20
CA ILE A 47 -2.66 2.21 9.22
C ILE A 47 -2.55 1.46 7.89
N ILE A 48 -2.45 0.13 7.96
CA ILE A 48 -2.45 -0.73 6.78
C ILE A 48 -3.88 -1.21 6.55
N GLU A 49 -4.46 -0.79 5.43
CA GLU A 49 -5.71 -1.35 4.91
C GLU A 49 -5.38 -2.47 3.92
N HIS A 50 -5.81 -3.69 4.25
CA HIS A 50 -5.42 -4.88 3.52
C HIS A 50 -6.53 -5.33 2.55
N GLU A 51 -6.30 -5.11 1.26
CA GLU A 51 -7.24 -5.55 0.19
C GLU A 51 -6.57 -6.42 -0.89
N ASP A 52 -5.31 -6.84 -0.68
CA ASP A 52 -4.62 -7.71 -1.64
C ASP A 52 -5.18 -9.14 -1.57
N ARG A 53 -5.94 -9.51 -2.60
CA ARG A 53 -6.57 -10.83 -2.75
C ARG A 53 -5.58 -12.00 -2.67
N ARG A 54 -4.27 -11.80 -2.87
CA ARG A 54 -3.27 -12.87 -2.71
C ARG A 54 -3.10 -13.31 -1.25
N PHE A 55 -3.48 -12.46 -0.31
CA PHE A 55 -3.33 -12.68 1.13
C PHE A 55 -4.70 -12.82 1.83
N GLU A 56 -5.77 -13.12 1.10
CA GLU A 56 -7.10 -13.35 1.68
C GLU A 56 -7.42 -14.85 1.88
N GLY A 57 -8.54 -15.12 2.56
CA GLY A 57 -9.14 -16.46 2.69
C GLY A 57 -8.77 -17.22 3.95
N THR A 58 -7.48 -17.32 4.30
CA THR A 58 -7.05 -17.98 5.55
C THR A 58 -6.36 -16.99 6.50
N ASP A 59 -6.51 -17.22 7.80
CA ASP A 59 -5.86 -16.42 8.84
C ASP A 59 -4.34 -16.37 8.66
N GLU A 60 -3.72 -17.48 8.27
CA GLU A 60 -2.28 -17.55 7.96
C GLU A 60 -1.88 -16.62 6.80
N LYS A 61 -2.67 -16.61 5.71
CA LYS A 61 -2.41 -15.73 4.56
C LYS A 61 -2.58 -14.26 4.95
N VAL A 62 -3.63 -13.93 5.68
CA VAL A 62 -3.89 -12.57 6.15
C VAL A 62 -2.76 -12.09 7.04
N LYS A 63 -2.35 -12.89 8.04
CA LYS A 63 -1.22 -12.58 8.91
C LYS A 63 0.07 -12.40 8.12
N ARG A 64 0.34 -13.29 7.15
CA ARG A 64 1.52 -13.18 6.27
C ARG A 64 1.54 -11.86 5.50
N GLY A 65 0.37 -11.40 5.01
CA GLY A 65 0.25 -10.09 4.36
C GLY A 65 0.68 -8.96 5.29
N PHE A 66 0.13 -8.90 6.50
CA PHE A 66 0.50 -7.88 7.48
C PHE A 66 1.97 -7.94 7.92
N LEU A 67 2.55 -9.13 8.08
CA LEU A 67 3.97 -9.27 8.41
C LEU A 67 4.86 -8.74 7.29
N LEU A 68 4.52 -9.03 6.03
CA LEU A 68 5.23 -8.50 4.87
C LEU A 68 5.15 -6.97 4.84
N ALA A 69 3.96 -6.40 5.02
CA ALA A 69 3.78 -4.95 5.04
C ALA A 69 4.55 -4.30 6.19
N ARG A 70 4.50 -4.87 7.39
CA ARG A 70 5.29 -4.43 8.53
C ARG A 70 6.77 -4.39 8.17
N ASP A 71 7.31 -5.47 7.61
CA ASP A 71 8.74 -5.57 7.32
C ASP A 71 9.20 -4.57 6.25
N VAL A 72 8.36 -4.29 5.26
CA VAL A 72 8.62 -3.27 4.24
C VAL A 72 8.56 -1.84 4.81
N LEU A 73 7.60 -1.57 5.69
CA LEU A 73 7.38 -0.21 6.23
C LEU A 73 8.26 0.10 7.45
N ARG A 74 8.73 -0.92 8.17
CA ARG A 74 9.53 -0.80 9.40
C ARG A 74 10.73 0.15 9.30
N PRO A 75 11.49 0.23 8.19
CA PRO A 75 12.61 1.17 8.09
C PRO A 75 12.20 2.65 8.15
N PHE A 76 10.92 2.97 7.88
CA PHE A 76 10.42 4.34 7.81
C PHE A 76 9.63 4.78 9.05
N ILE A 77 9.24 3.83 9.89
CA ILE A 77 8.39 4.04 11.06
C ILE A 77 9.23 3.78 12.31
N LYS A 78 9.23 4.73 13.26
CA LYS A 78 9.93 4.59 14.54
C LYS A 78 9.05 3.90 15.59
#